data_AF-Q1Z9H2-F1
#
_entry.id   AF-Q1Z9H2-F1
#
_cell.length_a   1.000
_cell.length_b   1.000
_cell.length_c   1.000
_cell.angle_alpha   90.00
_cell.angle_beta   90.00
_cell.angle_gamma   90.00
#
_symmetry.space_group_name_H-M   'P 1'
#
loop_
_entity.id
_entity.type
_entity.pdbx_description
1 polymer ?
#
loop_
_entity_poly.entity_id
_entity_poly.type
_entity_poly.pdbx_seq_one_letter_code
_entity_poly.pdbx_strand_id
1 'polypeptide(L)'
;NQKWLDAGCPTTQNAHDYMTSMFADFRKALDKAEIKVYGLRVVEPHADGCPHWHLLFFMEKRHESTVTSLFKKEAMKDSPNEKGAKKYRFTSEKIDWSKGSAVGYVAKYLSKNIDGKHIDSDRSTTLEGTEAAERVVTWARVNRIRQFQFIGGPSVTVWRELRRIRQDLKEDDAVFNRLDEGEWLTLENVRRAADSSDWEAFCLAMGGVFVRRNDQTVKPVYQVPTIMEKLIDEFGEEHTTTLASKTRYGDDANTRVIGVVFKAAYLATRGRQWKTENKEQFLRGTKRIMTGVTDIFEVLEREGEYQRMADEQYDQYQQYLQRVDELTAFAFDESQWPAFVGAAHDVGDFDSSLDLCQ
;
A
#
# COMPACT_ATOMS: atom_id res chain seq x y z
N ASN A 1 0.85 25.21 -17.43
CA ASN A 1 -0.15 25.45 -16.35
C ASN A 1 0.30 26.64 -15.49
N GLN A 2 -0.30 27.83 -15.66
CA GLN A 2 0.13 29.05 -14.96
C GLN A 2 -0.02 28.94 -13.43
N LYS A 3 -1.09 28.29 -12.94
CA LYS A 3 -1.29 28.07 -11.50
C LYS A 3 -0.17 27.25 -10.87
N TRP A 4 0.40 26.29 -11.60
CA TRP A 4 1.54 25.50 -11.13
C TRP A 4 2.82 26.36 -11.03
N LEU A 5 3.04 27.25 -12.00
CA LEU A 5 4.16 28.21 -11.96
C LEU A 5 3.99 29.20 -10.80
N ASP A 6 2.79 29.77 -10.64
CA ASP A 6 2.47 30.73 -9.59
C ASP A 6 2.58 30.10 -8.18
N ALA A 7 2.33 28.79 -8.07
CA ALA A 7 2.52 28.02 -6.85
C ALA A 7 3.98 27.64 -6.57
N GLY A 8 4.94 28.12 -7.37
CA GLY A 8 6.37 27.85 -7.18
C GLY A 8 6.81 26.47 -7.67
N CYS A 9 6.16 25.94 -8.71
CA CYS A 9 6.49 24.67 -9.33
C CYS A 9 6.51 23.48 -8.34
N PRO A 10 5.40 23.24 -7.61
CA PRO A 10 5.36 22.21 -6.59
C PRO A 10 5.67 20.83 -7.17
N THR A 11 6.45 20.05 -6.41
CA THR A 11 6.85 18.69 -6.80
C THR A 11 5.80 17.65 -6.43
N THR A 12 5.89 16.45 -7.02
CA THR A 12 5.09 15.27 -6.63
C THR A 12 5.18 15.00 -5.13
N GLN A 13 6.35 15.19 -4.53
CA GLN A 13 6.53 15.03 -3.08
C GLN A 13 5.71 16.07 -2.29
N ASN A 14 5.69 17.33 -2.72
CA ASN A 14 4.90 18.36 -2.04
C ASN A 14 3.39 18.04 -2.07
N ALA A 15 2.90 17.55 -3.21
CA ALA A 15 1.51 17.08 -3.32
C ALA A 15 1.25 15.88 -2.39
N HIS A 16 2.18 14.92 -2.33
CA HIS A 16 2.06 13.76 -1.43
C HIS A 16 2.08 14.14 0.06
N ASP A 17 2.93 15.09 0.44
CA ASP A 17 3.05 15.60 1.80
C ASP A 17 1.78 16.33 2.24
N TYR A 18 1.18 17.11 1.33
CA TYR A 18 -0.13 17.72 1.54
C TYR A 18 -1.21 16.67 1.85
N MET A 19 -1.32 15.62 1.02
CA MET A 19 -2.30 14.55 1.26
C MET A 19 -2.02 13.80 2.56
N THR A 20 -0.76 13.62 2.93
CA THR A 20 -0.35 13.00 4.19
C THR A 20 -0.74 13.85 5.40
N SER A 21 -0.61 15.17 5.30
CA SER A 21 -1.05 16.12 6.32
C SER A 21 -2.58 16.10 6.49
N MET A 22 -3.32 16.20 5.39
CA MET A 22 -4.78 16.06 5.37
C MET A 22 -5.23 14.74 6.00
N PHE A 23 -4.56 13.63 5.67
CA PHE A 23 -4.87 12.33 6.26
C PHE A 23 -4.53 12.26 7.74
N ALA A 24 -3.48 12.95 8.21
CA ALA A 24 -3.17 13.06 9.63
C ALA A 24 -4.29 13.79 10.39
N ASP A 25 -4.84 14.86 9.82
CA ASP A 25 -5.96 15.59 10.42
C ASP A 25 -7.25 14.78 10.44
N PHE A 26 -7.54 14.04 9.35
CA PHE A 26 -8.63 13.07 9.34
C PHE A 26 -8.48 12.01 10.45
N ARG A 27 -7.28 11.45 10.64
CA ARG A 27 -7.03 10.49 11.73
C ARG A 27 -7.23 11.10 13.12
N LYS A 28 -6.84 12.36 13.34
CA LYS A 28 -7.13 13.08 14.60
C LYS A 28 -8.63 13.24 14.81
N ALA A 29 -9.38 13.56 13.75
CA ALA A 29 -10.82 13.70 13.82
C ALA A 29 -11.52 12.36 14.16
N LEU A 30 -11.05 11.24 13.58
CA LEU A 30 -11.53 9.91 13.95
C LEU A 30 -11.24 9.57 15.41
N ASP A 31 -10.04 9.87 15.89
CA ASP A 31 -9.64 9.59 17.28
C ASP A 31 -10.48 10.40 18.28
N LYS A 32 -10.75 11.68 17.98
CA LYS A 32 -11.66 12.53 18.77
C LYS A 32 -13.10 12.01 18.79
N ALA A 33 -13.54 11.36 17.70
CA ALA A 33 -14.85 10.72 17.61
C ALA A 33 -14.86 9.31 18.22
N GLU A 34 -13.73 8.82 18.72
CA GLU A 34 -13.53 7.46 19.23
C GLU A 34 -13.84 6.36 18.20
N ILE A 35 -13.72 6.69 16.90
CA ILE A 35 -13.98 5.75 15.80
C ILE A 35 -12.66 5.11 15.36
N LYS A 36 -12.67 3.79 15.21
CA LYS A 36 -11.55 3.03 14.64
C LYS A 36 -11.93 2.49 13.27
N VAL A 37 -10.97 2.55 12.34
CA VAL A 37 -11.07 2.02 10.98
C VAL A 37 -9.82 1.20 10.67
N TYR A 38 -9.95 0.17 9.84
CA TYR A 38 -8.82 -0.57 9.30
C TYR A 38 -8.97 -0.71 7.78
N GLY A 39 -7.88 -0.99 7.06
CA GLY A 39 -7.94 -1.11 5.61
C GLY A 39 -6.62 -0.85 4.90
N LEU A 40 -6.69 -0.30 3.69
CA LEU A 40 -5.54 -0.11 2.80
C LEU A 40 -5.60 1.26 2.13
N ARG A 41 -4.45 1.92 2.05
CA ARG A 41 -4.20 3.05 1.15
C ARG A 41 -3.29 2.61 0.02
N VAL A 42 -3.68 2.93 -1.20
CA VAL A 42 -2.88 2.83 -2.43
C VAL A 42 -2.60 4.24 -2.95
N VAL A 43 -1.40 4.47 -3.47
CA VAL A 43 -1.00 5.73 -4.09
C VAL A 43 -0.57 5.44 -5.53
N GLU A 44 -1.15 6.18 -6.46
CA GLU A 44 -0.89 6.06 -7.89
C GLU A 44 -0.63 7.44 -8.51
N PRO A 45 0.15 7.52 -9.59
CA PRO A 45 0.27 8.74 -10.38
C PRO A 45 -0.96 8.92 -11.27
N HIS A 46 -1.39 10.16 -11.44
CA HIS A 46 -2.13 10.58 -12.63
C HIS A 46 -1.21 10.60 -13.86
N ALA A 47 -1.78 10.80 -15.06
CA ALA A 47 -1.01 10.91 -16.30
C ALA A 47 0.04 12.03 -16.25
N ASP A 48 -0.23 13.11 -15.51
CA ASP A 48 0.69 14.23 -15.26
C ASP A 48 1.71 13.96 -14.12
N GLY A 49 1.68 12.79 -13.50
CA GLY A 49 2.55 12.39 -12.39
C GLY A 49 2.13 12.93 -11.02
N CYS A 50 0.99 13.62 -10.90
CA CYS A 50 0.42 14.05 -9.62
C CYS A 50 -0.09 12.84 -8.83
N PRO A 51 0.23 12.70 -7.52
CA PRO A 51 -0.22 11.56 -6.75
C PRO A 51 -1.72 11.65 -6.43
N HIS A 52 -2.44 10.54 -6.56
CA HIS A 52 -3.79 10.38 -6.02
C HIS A 52 -3.89 9.12 -5.15
N TRP A 53 -4.87 9.10 -4.25
CA TRP A 53 -5.01 8.05 -3.24
C TRP A 53 -6.30 7.28 -3.44
N HIS A 54 -6.19 5.97 -3.45
CA HIS A 54 -7.32 5.05 -3.32
C HIS A 54 -7.31 4.48 -1.91
N LEU A 55 -8.42 4.63 -1.18
CA LEU A 55 -8.54 4.16 0.20
C LEU A 55 -9.69 3.17 0.32
N LEU A 56 -9.37 1.99 0.82
CA LEU A 56 -10.34 0.99 1.24
C LEU A 56 -10.42 1.00 2.76
N PHE A 57 -11.62 1.24 3.31
CA PHE A 57 -11.86 1.22 4.75
C PHE A 57 -12.93 0.22 5.15
N PHE A 58 -12.65 -0.48 6.24
CA PHE A 58 -13.59 -1.29 6.99
C PHE A 58 -13.85 -0.65 8.35
N MET A 59 -15.11 -0.60 8.73
CA MET A 59 -15.61 0.03 9.94
C MET A 59 -16.97 -0.54 10.31
N GLU A 60 -17.43 -0.28 11.53
CA GLU A 60 -18.81 -0.61 11.90
C GLU A 60 -19.81 0.22 11.08
N LYS A 61 -20.89 -0.42 10.64
CA LYS A 61 -21.91 0.21 9.76
C LYS A 61 -22.47 1.53 10.30
N ARG A 62 -22.61 1.66 11.63
CA ARG A 62 -23.10 2.88 12.28
C ARG A 62 -22.16 4.09 12.11
N HIS A 63 -20.88 3.85 11.85
CA HIS A 63 -19.87 4.91 11.71
C HIS A 63 -19.67 5.38 10.28
N GLU A 64 -20.17 4.65 9.28
CA GLU A 64 -19.92 4.92 7.86
C GLU A 64 -20.19 6.37 7.46
N SER A 65 -21.37 6.90 7.76
CA SER A 65 -21.74 8.28 7.43
C SER A 65 -20.84 9.32 8.11
N THR A 66 -20.41 9.05 9.35
CA THR A 66 -19.56 9.94 10.13
C THR A 66 -18.15 9.94 9.57
N VAL A 67 -17.59 8.77 9.27
CA VAL A 67 -16.26 8.62 8.68
C VAL A 67 -16.20 9.31 7.32
N THR A 68 -17.17 9.07 6.46
CA THR A 68 -17.27 9.71 5.13
C THR A 68 -17.36 11.23 5.26
N SER A 69 -18.19 11.74 6.19
CA SER A 69 -18.35 13.19 6.41
C SER A 69 -17.08 13.84 6.95
N LEU A 70 -16.38 13.20 7.89
CA LEU A 70 -15.12 13.68 8.44
C LEU A 70 -14.04 13.74 7.36
N PHE A 71 -13.91 12.69 6.54
CA PHE A 71 -12.91 12.68 5.47
C PHE A 71 -13.23 13.75 4.42
N LYS A 72 -14.49 13.81 3.95
CA LYS A 72 -14.91 14.82 2.98
C LYS A 72 -14.63 16.24 3.49
N LYS A 73 -14.87 16.50 4.78
CA LYS A 73 -14.54 17.79 5.40
C LYS A 73 -13.06 18.12 5.25
N GLU A 74 -12.17 17.20 5.60
CA GLU A 74 -10.72 17.41 5.50
C GLU A 74 -10.25 17.56 4.05
N ALA A 75 -10.75 16.74 3.12
CA ALA A 75 -10.41 16.80 1.71
C ALA A 75 -10.86 18.10 1.01
N MET A 76 -11.93 18.71 1.49
CA MET A 76 -12.50 19.95 0.94
C MET A 76 -11.99 21.23 1.62
N LYS A 77 -11.09 21.14 2.62
CA LYS A 77 -10.61 22.34 3.35
C LYS A 77 -9.86 23.32 2.48
N ASP A 78 -8.98 22.81 1.63
CA ASP A 78 -8.21 23.62 0.71
C ASP A 78 -9.02 23.91 -0.56
N SER A 79 -9.04 25.18 -0.95
CA SER A 79 -9.62 25.68 -2.20
C SER A 79 -11.03 25.13 -2.51
N PRO A 80 -12.00 25.19 -1.57
CA PRO A 80 -13.32 24.54 -1.71
C PRO A 80 -14.15 25.02 -2.91
N ASN A 81 -13.85 26.22 -3.40
CA ASN A 81 -14.56 26.90 -4.47
C ASN A 81 -13.88 26.74 -5.84
N GLU A 82 -12.78 25.98 -5.95
CA GLU A 82 -12.17 25.74 -7.26
C GLU A 82 -13.15 24.99 -8.19
N LYS A 83 -13.05 25.28 -9.48
CA LYS A 83 -13.93 24.67 -10.49
C LYS A 83 -13.74 23.15 -10.48
N GLY A 84 -14.80 22.41 -10.16
CA GLY A 84 -14.77 20.94 -10.09
C GLY A 84 -14.41 20.35 -8.73
N ALA A 85 -14.11 21.15 -7.70
CA ALA A 85 -13.73 20.68 -6.36
C ALA A 85 -14.68 19.60 -5.82
N LYS A 86 -16.00 19.88 -5.87
CA LYS A 86 -17.06 18.99 -5.37
C LYS A 86 -17.13 17.64 -6.09
N LYS A 87 -16.59 17.55 -7.32
CA LYS A 87 -16.61 16.34 -8.15
C LYS A 87 -15.31 15.55 -8.05
N TYR A 88 -14.15 16.21 -7.93
CA TYR A 88 -12.84 15.56 -8.08
C TYR A 88 -12.03 15.41 -6.79
N ARG A 89 -12.25 16.25 -5.76
CA ARG A 89 -11.44 16.22 -4.54
C ARG A 89 -11.68 14.97 -3.69
N PHE A 90 -12.92 14.47 -3.68
CA PHE A 90 -13.31 13.35 -2.84
C PHE A 90 -14.53 12.62 -3.40
N THR A 91 -14.35 11.33 -3.67
CA THR A 91 -15.42 10.40 -4.03
C THR A 91 -15.41 9.26 -3.02
N SER A 92 -16.59 8.85 -2.56
CA SER A 92 -16.77 7.74 -1.63
C SER A 92 -17.87 6.84 -2.12
N GLU A 93 -17.58 5.55 -2.21
CA GLU A 93 -18.53 4.52 -2.62
C GLU A 93 -18.61 3.44 -1.55
N LYS A 94 -19.81 2.88 -1.38
CA LYS A 94 -20.02 1.77 -0.46
C LYS A 94 -19.67 0.48 -1.17
N ILE A 95 -19.02 -0.44 -0.46
CA ILE A 95 -18.73 -1.77 -1.00
C ILE A 95 -20.06 -2.46 -1.32
N ASP A 96 -20.25 -2.79 -2.59
CA ASP A 96 -21.35 -3.60 -3.08
C ASP A 96 -20.82 -5.01 -3.37
N TRP A 97 -21.12 -5.94 -2.47
CA TRP A 97 -20.67 -7.33 -2.57
C TRP A 97 -21.20 -8.06 -3.82
N SER A 98 -22.23 -7.53 -4.49
CA SER A 98 -22.71 -8.08 -5.75
C SER A 98 -21.84 -7.71 -6.96
N LYS A 99 -21.06 -6.63 -6.86
CA LYS A 99 -20.16 -6.12 -7.90
C LYS A 99 -18.69 -6.48 -7.68
N GLY A 100 -18.37 -7.07 -6.53
CA GLY A 100 -17.02 -7.50 -6.22
C GLY A 100 -16.74 -7.48 -4.73
N SER A 101 -15.68 -8.19 -4.34
CA SER A 101 -15.21 -8.20 -2.96
C SER A 101 -14.19 -7.09 -2.71
N ALA A 102 -14.10 -6.66 -1.44
CA ALA A 102 -13.04 -5.76 -1.01
C ALA A 102 -11.63 -6.34 -1.26
N VAL A 103 -11.50 -7.67 -1.27
CA VAL A 103 -10.27 -8.39 -1.61
C VAL A 103 -9.95 -8.22 -3.10
N GLY A 104 -10.95 -8.35 -3.97
CA GLY A 104 -10.81 -8.08 -5.39
C GLY A 104 -10.37 -6.63 -5.66
N TYR A 105 -10.91 -5.67 -4.91
CA TYR A 105 -10.49 -4.27 -5.00
C TYR A 105 -8.99 -4.12 -4.72
N VAL A 106 -8.52 -4.67 -3.61
CA VAL A 106 -7.09 -4.69 -3.27
C VAL A 106 -6.25 -5.41 -4.34
N ALA A 107 -6.72 -6.54 -4.84
CA ALA A 107 -6.05 -7.33 -5.87
C ALA A 107 -5.91 -6.54 -7.18
N LYS A 108 -6.96 -5.84 -7.64
CA LYS A 108 -6.94 -4.98 -8.83
C LYS A 108 -5.79 -3.96 -8.76
N TYR A 109 -5.68 -3.24 -7.65
CA TYR A 109 -4.61 -2.26 -7.47
C TYR A 109 -3.23 -2.91 -7.35
N LEU A 110 -3.10 -4.05 -6.66
CA LEU A 110 -1.82 -4.76 -6.61
C LEU A 110 -1.38 -5.22 -8.01
N SER A 111 -2.27 -5.81 -8.79
CA SER A 111 -1.98 -6.34 -10.13
C SER A 111 -1.61 -5.23 -11.13
N LYS A 112 -2.31 -4.09 -11.10
CA LYS A 112 -2.00 -2.92 -11.96
C LYS A 112 -0.62 -2.32 -11.68
N ASN A 113 -0.15 -2.38 -10.44
CA ASN A 113 1.08 -1.72 -10.00
C ASN A 113 2.30 -2.65 -9.92
N ILE A 114 2.13 -3.98 -9.94
CA ILE A 114 3.24 -4.92 -9.66
C ILE A 114 3.58 -5.77 -10.88
N ASP A 115 2.61 -6.41 -11.54
CA ASP A 115 2.90 -7.40 -12.59
C ASP A 115 2.51 -6.91 -13.98
N GLY A 116 1.52 -6.01 -14.12
CA GLY A 116 1.15 -5.38 -15.39
C GLY A 116 0.60 -6.33 -16.47
N LYS A 117 0.72 -7.65 -16.30
CA LYS A 117 0.32 -8.70 -17.25
C LYS A 117 -1.17 -8.76 -17.61
N HIS A 118 -2.03 -8.04 -16.90
CA HIS A 118 -3.48 -8.12 -17.06
C HIS A 118 -4.14 -6.76 -17.35
N ILE A 119 -3.38 -5.77 -17.80
CA ILE A 119 -3.97 -4.64 -18.50
C ILE A 119 -4.00 -5.05 -19.97
N ASP A 120 -5.17 -5.51 -20.42
CA ASP A 120 -5.43 -5.78 -21.84
C ASP A 120 -5.43 -4.42 -22.56
N SER A 121 -4.23 -3.93 -22.89
CA SER A 121 -3.91 -2.55 -23.30
C SER A 121 -4.38 -1.48 -22.29
N ASP A 122 -3.46 -0.67 -21.76
CA ASP A 122 -3.90 0.53 -21.05
C ASP A 122 -4.44 1.46 -22.14
N ARG A 123 -5.76 1.56 -22.32
CA ARG A 123 -6.38 2.28 -23.46
C ARG A 123 -5.96 3.75 -23.57
N SER A 124 -5.28 4.28 -22.55
CA SER A 124 -4.75 5.65 -22.48
C SER A 124 -3.30 5.81 -22.94
N THR A 125 -2.56 4.72 -23.08
CA THR A 125 -1.17 4.76 -23.51
C THR A 125 -0.91 3.63 -24.50
N THR A 126 -0.11 3.86 -25.54
CA THR A 126 0.34 2.80 -26.46
C THR A 126 1.26 1.75 -25.79
N LEU A 127 1.28 1.69 -24.46
CA LEU A 127 2.19 0.90 -23.64
C LEU A 127 1.53 -0.43 -23.28
N GLU A 128 2.34 -1.49 -23.31
CA GLU A 128 1.93 -2.76 -22.74
C GLU A 128 1.75 -2.63 -21.21
N GLY A 129 0.82 -3.37 -20.62
CA GLY A 129 0.50 -3.26 -19.19
C GLY A 129 1.70 -3.45 -18.25
N THR A 130 2.69 -4.21 -18.68
CA THR A 130 3.99 -4.40 -18.02
C THR A 130 4.79 -3.09 -17.96
N GLU A 131 4.88 -2.33 -19.07
CA GLU A 131 5.55 -1.04 -19.11
C GLU A 131 4.83 0.01 -18.26
N ALA A 132 3.49 -0.03 -18.23
CA ALA A 132 2.69 0.84 -17.37
C ALA A 132 2.98 0.57 -15.88
N ALA A 133 2.98 -0.70 -15.46
CA ALA A 133 3.33 -1.09 -14.09
C ALA A 133 4.77 -0.67 -13.72
N GLU A 134 5.74 -0.88 -14.61
CA GLU A 134 7.13 -0.46 -14.39
C GLU A 134 7.26 1.06 -14.23
N ARG A 135 6.52 1.85 -15.01
CA ARG A 135 6.50 3.31 -14.90
C ARG A 135 5.93 3.76 -13.57
N VAL A 136 4.83 3.16 -13.12
CA VAL A 136 4.22 3.50 -11.83
C VAL A 136 5.15 3.15 -10.67
N VAL A 137 5.79 1.97 -10.71
CA VAL A 137 6.80 1.57 -9.72
C VAL A 137 8.00 2.50 -9.74
N THR A 138 8.47 2.89 -10.93
CA THR A 138 9.60 3.81 -11.09
C THR A 138 9.27 5.18 -10.54
N TRP A 139 8.09 5.73 -10.87
CA TRP A 139 7.58 6.98 -10.33
C TRP A 139 7.54 6.95 -8.79
N ALA A 140 6.98 5.89 -8.21
CA ALA A 140 6.91 5.76 -6.76
C ALA A 140 8.30 5.71 -6.12
N ARG A 141 9.26 5.00 -6.72
CA ARG A 141 10.64 4.88 -6.22
C ARG A 141 11.41 6.19 -6.32
N VAL A 142 11.34 6.89 -7.46
CA VAL A 142 12.01 8.19 -7.68
C VAL A 142 11.51 9.21 -6.66
N ASN A 143 10.21 9.21 -6.40
CA ASN A 143 9.58 10.10 -5.43
C ASN A 143 9.59 9.55 -4.00
N ARG A 144 10.18 8.37 -3.73
CA ARG A 144 10.21 7.74 -2.39
C ARG A 144 8.82 7.57 -1.75
N ILE A 145 7.79 7.37 -2.57
CA ILE A 145 6.40 7.19 -2.14
C ILE A 145 6.13 5.73 -1.85
N ARG A 146 5.60 5.44 -0.66
CA ARG A 146 5.08 4.11 -0.32
C ARG A 146 3.72 3.90 -0.99
N GLN A 147 3.66 3.13 -2.08
CA GLN A 147 2.41 2.85 -2.80
C GLN A 147 1.36 2.20 -1.88
N PHE A 148 1.70 1.08 -1.23
CA PHE A 148 0.76 0.29 -0.42
C PHE A 148 1.00 0.48 1.08
N GLN A 149 -0.02 0.98 1.79
CA GLN A 149 0.02 1.20 3.23
C GLN A 149 -1.24 0.66 3.90
N PHE A 150 -1.09 -0.42 4.67
CA PHE A 150 -2.17 -0.91 5.53
C PHE A 150 -2.42 0.04 6.69
N ILE A 151 -3.69 0.13 7.10
CA ILE A 151 -4.20 0.97 8.17
C ILE A 151 -4.85 0.04 9.20
N GLY A 152 -4.44 0.15 10.47
CA GLY A 152 -4.82 -0.82 11.50
C GLY A 152 -4.16 -2.19 11.31
N GLY A 153 -4.72 -3.21 11.98
CA GLY A 153 -4.27 -4.60 11.88
C GLY A 153 -3.05 -4.95 12.74
N PRO A 154 -2.81 -6.25 12.96
CA PRO A 154 -1.63 -6.73 13.67
C PRO A 154 -0.36 -6.56 12.84
N SER A 155 0.80 -6.61 13.51
CA SER A 155 2.09 -6.45 12.85
C SER A 155 2.39 -7.58 11.85
N VAL A 156 2.40 -7.25 10.55
CA VAL A 156 2.87 -8.15 9.47
C VAL A 156 4.34 -8.54 9.67
N THR A 157 5.13 -7.71 10.34
CA THR A 157 6.52 -8.06 10.71
C THR A 157 6.53 -9.24 11.67
N VAL A 158 5.71 -9.21 12.73
CA VAL A 158 5.61 -10.32 13.70
C VAL A 158 5.15 -11.59 13.01
N TRP A 159 4.14 -11.50 12.15
CA TRP A 159 3.68 -12.61 11.31
C TRP A 159 4.82 -13.25 10.51
N ARG A 160 5.61 -12.44 9.81
CA ARG A 160 6.75 -12.91 9.00
C ARG A 160 7.85 -13.55 9.85
N GLU A 161 8.10 -13.02 11.05
CA GLU A 161 9.13 -13.55 11.94
C GLU A 161 8.69 -14.86 12.60
N LEU A 162 7.44 -14.97 13.07
CA LEU A 162 6.89 -16.23 13.61
C LEU A 162 6.82 -17.34 12.55
N ARG A 163 6.56 -16.99 11.28
CA ARG A 163 6.71 -17.91 10.14
C ARG A 163 8.15 -18.36 9.87
N ARG A 164 9.13 -18.02 10.69
CA ARG A 164 10.46 -18.65 10.66
C ARG A 164 10.57 -19.76 11.71
N ILE A 165 9.68 -19.79 12.70
CA ILE A 165 9.60 -20.77 13.78
C ILE A 165 8.58 -21.83 13.38
N ARG A 166 9.06 -22.87 12.68
CA ARG A 166 8.25 -24.02 12.25
C ARG A 166 7.94 -25.00 13.38
N GLN A 167 8.80 -25.04 14.39
CA GLN A 167 8.68 -25.97 15.50
C GLN A 167 7.74 -25.39 16.55
N ASP A 168 6.98 -26.27 17.19
CA ASP A 168 6.10 -25.89 18.30
C ASP A 168 6.95 -25.40 19.48
N LEU A 169 6.49 -24.32 20.11
CA LEU A 169 7.11 -23.81 21.32
C LEU A 169 6.72 -24.72 22.48
N LYS A 170 7.65 -25.51 23.00
CA LYS A 170 7.33 -26.39 24.12
C LYS A 170 7.22 -25.61 25.41
N GLU A 171 6.24 -25.94 26.24
CA GLU A 171 6.01 -25.27 27.54
C GLU A 171 7.21 -25.40 28.49
N ASP A 172 7.95 -26.51 28.40
CA ASP A 172 9.12 -26.82 29.23
C ASP A 172 10.42 -26.13 28.79
N ASP A 173 10.39 -25.30 27.74
CA ASP A 173 11.56 -24.54 27.31
C ASP A 173 11.93 -23.47 28.34
N ALA A 174 13.22 -23.37 28.67
CA ALA A 174 13.76 -22.42 29.62
C ALA A 174 13.39 -20.96 29.30
N VAL A 175 13.14 -20.63 28.03
CA VAL A 175 12.70 -19.30 27.58
C VAL A 175 11.29 -18.96 28.08
N PHE A 176 10.44 -19.96 28.32
CA PHE A 176 9.03 -19.79 28.69
C PHE A 176 8.72 -20.10 30.15
N ASN A 177 9.70 -20.52 30.96
CA ASN A 177 9.54 -20.83 32.39
C ASN A 177 8.88 -19.74 33.27
N ARG A 178 8.77 -18.50 32.77
CA ARG A 178 8.14 -17.37 33.46
C ARG A 178 6.71 -17.10 33.03
N LEU A 179 6.24 -17.78 31.98
CA LEU A 179 4.87 -17.69 31.49
C LEU A 179 4.00 -18.69 32.24
N ASP A 180 2.77 -18.32 32.52
CA ASP A 180 1.76 -19.30 32.92
C ASP A 180 1.24 -20.12 31.71
N GLU A 181 0.52 -21.20 31.97
CA GLU A 181 -0.03 -22.09 30.92
C GLU A 181 -0.88 -21.32 29.89
N GLY A 182 -1.68 -20.35 30.34
CA GLY A 182 -2.53 -19.53 29.47
C GLY A 182 -1.74 -18.55 28.61
N GLU A 183 -0.68 -17.97 29.16
CA GLU A 183 0.24 -17.07 28.49
C GLU A 183 1.07 -17.81 27.43
N TRP A 184 1.60 -18.98 27.77
CA TRP A 184 2.28 -19.86 26.82
C TRP A 184 1.34 -20.27 25.69
N LEU A 185 0.12 -20.73 26.01
CA LEU A 185 -0.87 -21.13 25.01
C LEU A 185 -1.24 -19.97 24.08
N THR A 186 -1.32 -18.75 24.62
CA THR A 186 -1.56 -17.55 23.83
C THR A 186 -0.43 -17.32 22.81
N LEU A 187 0.82 -17.39 23.25
CA LEU A 187 1.98 -17.24 22.36
C LEU A 187 2.03 -18.33 21.28
N GLU A 188 1.81 -19.58 21.66
CA GLU A 188 1.81 -20.71 20.72
C GLU A 188 0.63 -20.61 19.73
N ASN A 189 -0.55 -20.15 20.16
CA ASN A 189 -1.66 -19.87 19.25
C ASN A 189 -1.30 -18.82 18.19
N VAL A 190 -0.61 -17.74 18.57
CA VAL A 190 -0.14 -16.72 17.62
C VAL A 190 0.87 -17.32 16.63
N ARG A 191 1.84 -18.12 17.11
CA ARG A 191 2.82 -18.78 16.23
C ARG A 191 2.14 -19.78 15.29
N ARG A 192 1.28 -20.65 15.81
CA ARG A 192 0.55 -21.67 15.04
C ARG A 192 -0.31 -21.05 13.95
N ALA A 193 -1.01 -19.96 14.24
CA ALA A 193 -1.78 -19.22 13.23
C ALA A 193 -0.87 -18.65 12.12
N ALA A 194 0.28 -18.09 12.50
CA ALA A 194 1.26 -17.61 11.54
C ALA A 194 1.83 -18.73 10.65
N ASP A 195 2.19 -19.86 11.25
CA ASP A 195 2.77 -21.01 10.57
C ASP A 195 1.80 -21.70 9.60
N SER A 196 0.56 -21.89 10.03
CA SER A 196 -0.53 -22.46 9.20
C SER A 196 -1.05 -21.51 8.12
N SER A 197 -0.55 -20.28 8.03
CA SER A 197 -1.01 -19.24 7.10
C SER A 197 -2.45 -18.78 7.34
N ASP A 198 -2.97 -18.94 8.56
CA ASP A 198 -4.28 -18.43 8.97
C ASP A 198 -4.18 -16.98 9.49
N TRP A 199 -4.40 -16.01 8.61
CA TRP A 199 -4.33 -14.59 8.94
C TRP A 199 -5.45 -14.14 9.88
N GLU A 200 -6.64 -14.75 9.78
CA GLU A 200 -7.79 -14.41 10.62
C GLU A 200 -7.51 -14.83 12.07
N ALA A 201 -7.13 -16.10 12.28
CA ALA A 201 -6.77 -16.60 13.60
C ALA A 201 -5.62 -15.80 14.21
N PHE A 202 -4.64 -15.38 13.40
CA PHE A 202 -3.55 -14.54 13.88
C PHE A 202 -4.01 -13.14 14.29
N CYS A 203 -4.91 -12.52 13.52
CA CYS A 203 -5.50 -11.24 13.89
C CYS A 203 -6.21 -11.34 15.24
N LEU A 204 -7.01 -12.38 15.45
CA LEU A 204 -7.71 -12.62 16.71
C LEU A 204 -6.74 -12.86 17.87
N ALA A 205 -5.73 -13.72 17.68
CA ALA A 205 -4.74 -14.04 18.71
C ALA A 205 -3.84 -12.83 19.08
N MET A 206 -3.65 -11.89 18.16
CA MET A 206 -2.96 -10.62 18.39
C MET A 206 -3.84 -9.55 19.07
N GLY A 207 -5.09 -9.91 19.40
CA GLY A 207 -6.09 -9.08 20.08
C GLY A 207 -7.07 -8.34 19.17
N GLY A 208 -6.96 -8.53 17.85
CA GLY A 208 -7.85 -7.94 16.84
C GLY A 208 -7.24 -6.76 16.07
N VAL A 209 -8.00 -6.25 15.10
CA VAL A 209 -7.53 -5.24 14.13
C VAL A 209 -7.37 -3.83 14.70
N PHE A 210 -7.96 -3.53 15.86
CA PHE A 210 -7.95 -2.21 16.48
C PHE A 210 -7.02 -2.09 17.69
N VAL A 211 -6.29 -3.15 18.04
CA VAL A 211 -5.35 -3.13 19.16
C VAL A 211 -4.19 -2.18 18.88
N ARG A 212 -3.88 -1.32 19.85
CA ARG A 212 -2.74 -0.40 19.74
C ARG A 212 -1.45 -1.21 19.61
N ARG A 213 -0.47 -0.71 18.87
CA ARG A 213 0.80 -1.41 18.66
C ARG A 213 1.50 -1.80 19.97
N ASN A 214 1.39 -0.97 20.99
CA ASN A 214 1.99 -1.23 22.31
C ASN A 214 1.21 -2.25 23.13
N ASP A 215 -0.02 -2.57 22.74
CA ASP A 215 -0.91 -3.49 23.45
C ASP A 215 -1.07 -4.82 22.69
N GLN A 216 -0.43 -4.96 21.52
CA GLN A 216 -0.40 -6.22 20.77
C GLN A 216 0.31 -7.30 21.58
N THR A 217 -0.23 -8.52 21.49
CA THR A 217 0.24 -9.74 22.17
C THR A 217 1.75 -9.90 22.00
N VAL A 218 2.22 -10.02 20.74
CA VAL A 218 3.62 -10.22 20.39
C VAL A 218 4.18 -8.99 19.69
N LYS A 219 5.43 -8.62 20.00
CA LYS A 219 6.06 -7.42 19.44
C LYS A 219 7.35 -7.75 18.69
N PRO A 220 7.66 -7.05 17.58
CA PRO A 220 8.94 -7.23 16.91
C PRO A 220 10.06 -6.61 17.75
N VAL A 221 11.21 -7.29 17.79
CA VAL A 221 12.42 -6.80 18.44
C VAL A 221 13.41 -6.41 17.36
N TYR A 222 13.88 -5.17 17.46
CA TYR A 222 14.89 -4.63 16.58
C TYR A 222 16.25 -4.70 17.28
N GLN A 223 17.28 -5.06 16.53
CA GLN A 223 18.65 -4.99 16.97
C GLN A 223 18.95 -3.55 17.38
N VAL A 224 19.33 -3.38 18.63
CA VAL A 224 20.20 -2.27 18.99
C VAL A 224 21.59 -2.71 18.54
N PRO A 225 22.22 -2.06 17.54
CA PRO A 225 23.47 -2.51 16.92
C PRO A 225 24.53 -2.98 17.93
N THR A 226 24.54 -2.34 19.09
CA THR A 226 25.54 -2.38 20.15
C THR A 226 25.69 -3.71 20.91
N ILE A 227 24.62 -4.49 21.14
CA ILE A 227 24.72 -5.68 22.04
C ILE A 227 25.25 -6.89 21.29
N MET A 228 24.82 -7.07 20.04
CA MET A 228 25.23 -8.24 19.26
C MET A 228 26.62 -8.08 18.65
N GLU A 229 27.08 -6.85 18.37
CA GLU A 229 28.47 -6.58 18.01
C GLU A 229 29.43 -6.91 19.17
N LYS A 230 29.06 -6.59 20.43
CA LYS A 230 29.85 -6.95 21.61
C LYS A 230 29.92 -8.46 21.90
N LEU A 231 28.97 -9.25 21.38
CA LEU A 231 28.91 -10.71 21.60
C LEU A 231 29.55 -11.54 20.48
N ILE A 232 29.86 -10.93 19.33
CA ILE A 232 30.33 -11.64 18.11
C ILE A 232 31.80 -11.36 17.81
N ASP A 233 32.45 -10.38 18.46
CA ASP A 233 33.89 -10.19 18.29
C ASP A 233 34.67 -11.35 18.94
N GLU A 234 35.42 -12.09 18.12
CA GLU A 234 36.25 -13.24 18.50
C GLU A 234 37.43 -12.85 19.41
N PHE A 235 37.63 -11.54 19.66
CA PHE A 235 38.76 -11.00 20.42
C PHE A 235 38.38 -10.22 21.69
N GLY A 236 37.08 -10.02 21.96
CA GLY A 236 36.61 -9.38 23.20
C GLY A 236 37.06 -7.92 23.36
N GLU A 237 37.36 -7.20 22.27
CA GLU A 237 37.74 -5.78 22.38
C GLU A 237 36.51 -4.90 22.57
N GLU A 238 36.51 -4.13 23.66
CA GLU A 238 35.46 -3.17 23.96
C GLU A 238 35.58 -1.95 23.03
N HIS A 239 34.95 -2.01 21.85
CA HIS A 239 34.87 -0.87 20.96
C HIS A 239 34.12 0.29 21.63
N THR A 240 34.88 1.30 22.04
CA THR A 240 34.41 2.48 22.79
C THR A 240 33.60 3.45 21.93
N THR A 241 33.56 3.23 20.61
CA THR A 241 32.80 4.04 19.66
C THR A 241 32.10 3.14 18.64
N THR A 242 30.79 2.99 18.78
CA THR A 242 29.94 2.22 17.86
C THR A 242 29.69 3.06 16.61
N LEU A 243 30.45 2.84 15.54
CA LEU A 243 30.13 3.40 14.23
C LEU A 243 28.88 2.71 13.71
N ALA A 244 27.89 3.48 13.25
CA ALA A 244 26.69 2.91 12.62
C ALA A 244 27.12 2.02 11.45
N SER A 245 26.69 0.75 11.46
CA SER A 245 27.01 -0.17 10.37
C SER A 245 26.53 0.45 9.05
N LYS A 246 27.36 0.49 8.02
CA LYS A 246 26.97 1.06 6.73
C LYS A 246 26.25 0.03 5.86
N THR A 247 25.33 0.50 5.02
CA THR A 247 24.75 -0.30 3.93
C THR A 247 25.80 -0.53 2.84
N ARG A 248 25.51 -1.42 1.88
CA ARG A 248 26.36 -1.63 0.68
C ARG A 248 26.55 -0.37 -0.18
N TYR A 249 25.79 0.70 0.12
CA TYR A 249 25.79 1.97 -0.60
C TYR A 249 26.42 3.11 0.23
N GLY A 250 26.95 2.83 1.44
CA GLY A 250 27.67 3.80 2.27
C GLY A 250 26.79 4.60 3.25
N ASP A 251 25.47 4.51 3.13
CA ASP A 251 24.53 5.12 4.09
C ASP A 251 24.47 4.35 5.41
N ASP A 252 24.04 4.99 6.50
CA ASP A 252 23.81 4.30 7.77
C ASP A 252 22.73 3.22 7.64
N ALA A 253 23.03 2.01 8.12
CA ALA A 253 22.10 0.91 8.11
C ALA A 253 21.02 1.12 9.18
N ASN A 254 19.76 1.07 8.76
CA ASN A 254 18.64 1.04 9.67
C ASN A 254 18.67 -0.19 10.59
N THR A 255 18.05 -0.06 11.76
CA THR A 255 17.90 -1.15 12.73
C THR A 255 17.20 -2.36 12.10
N ARG A 256 17.77 -3.55 12.33
CA ARG A 256 17.28 -4.81 11.74
C ARG A 256 16.39 -5.53 12.72
N VAL A 257 15.30 -6.13 12.26
CA VAL A 257 14.50 -7.04 13.09
C VAL A 257 15.33 -8.29 13.38
N ILE A 258 15.41 -8.72 14.64
CA ILE A 258 16.18 -9.91 15.09
C ILE A 258 15.31 -11.01 15.67
N GLY A 259 14.10 -10.66 16.09
CA GLY A 259 13.26 -11.54 16.87
C GLY A 259 11.88 -10.96 17.13
N VAL A 260 11.16 -11.69 17.97
CA VAL A 260 9.91 -11.24 18.59
C VAL A 260 9.99 -11.38 20.10
N VAL A 261 9.20 -10.59 20.82
CA VAL A 261 9.10 -10.65 22.28
C VAL A 261 7.65 -10.79 22.71
N PHE A 262 7.43 -11.62 23.71
CA PHE A 262 6.15 -11.80 24.40
C PHE A 262 6.39 -11.88 25.90
N LYS A 263 5.82 -10.97 26.70
CA LYS A 263 5.96 -10.93 28.17
C LYS A 263 7.37 -11.29 28.70
N ALA A 264 8.39 -10.64 28.14
CA ALA A 264 9.83 -10.84 28.40
C ALA A 264 10.46 -12.14 27.86
N ALA A 265 9.70 -13.09 27.33
CA ALA A 265 10.22 -14.18 26.51
C ALA A 265 10.67 -13.63 25.15
N TYR A 266 11.97 -13.69 24.89
CA TYR A 266 12.57 -13.27 23.63
C TYR A 266 12.81 -14.48 22.72
N LEU A 267 12.28 -14.42 21.50
CA LEU A 267 12.49 -15.42 20.47
C LEU A 267 13.32 -14.85 19.33
N ALA A 268 14.54 -15.36 19.20
CA ALA A 268 15.40 -15.05 18.07
C ALA A 268 14.87 -15.78 16.82
N THR A 269 14.42 -15.03 15.83
CA THR A 269 13.83 -15.56 14.59
C THR A 269 14.81 -15.56 13.42
N ARG A 270 15.98 -14.93 13.61
CA ARG A 270 17.02 -14.80 12.59
C ARG A 270 18.34 -15.42 13.06
N GLY A 271 18.38 -16.74 13.05
CA GLY A 271 19.64 -17.48 13.15
C GLY A 271 20.38 -17.48 11.81
N ARG A 272 21.70 -17.27 11.83
CA ARG A 272 22.55 -17.62 10.68
C ARG A 272 22.80 -19.12 10.75
N GLN A 273 22.22 -19.87 9.81
CA GLN A 273 22.58 -21.27 9.59
C GLN A 273 23.56 -21.30 8.43
N TRP A 274 24.77 -21.78 8.69
CA TRP A 274 25.78 -21.97 7.65
C TRP A 274 25.61 -23.37 7.09
N LYS A 275 25.45 -23.46 5.77
CA LYS A 275 25.43 -24.72 5.04
C LYS A 275 26.42 -24.61 3.89
N THR A 276 27.32 -25.57 3.79
CA THR A 276 28.25 -25.66 2.67
C THR A 276 27.55 -26.36 1.52
N GLU A 277 27.37 -25.67 0.39
CA GLU A 277 26.77 -26.21 -0.83
C GLU A 277 27.60 -25.87 -2.06
N ASN A 278 27.40 -26.62 -3.15
CA ASN A 278 28.00 -26.29 -4.43
C ASN A 278 27.40 -24.99 -5.00
N LYS A 279 28.27 -24.04 -5.39
CA LYS A 279 27.89 -22.71 -5.88
C LYS A 279 26.93 -22.74 -7.08
N GLU A 280 27.12 -23.66 -8.03
CA GLU A 280 26.25 -23.75 -9.21
C GLU A 280 24.86 -24.27 -8.86
N GLN A 281 24.78 -25.21 -7.91
CA GLN A 281 23.52 -25.76 -7.43
C GLN A 281 22.71 -24.71 -6.66
N PHE A 282 23.37 -23.90 -5.83
CA PHE A 282 22.75 -22.78 -5.11
C PHE A 282 22.18 -21.72 -6.07
N LEU A 283 22.95 -21.31 -7.08
CA LEU A 283 22.51 -20.34 -8.09
C LEU A 283 21.31 -20.87 -8.90
N ARG A 284 21.26 -22.17 -9.17
CA ARG A 284 20.15 -22.82 -9.88
C ARG A 284 18.87 -22.88 -9.02
N GLY A 285 19.00 -23.17 -7.72
CA GLY A 285 17.89 -23.21 -6.78
C GLY A 285 17.26 -21.83 -6.52
N THR A 286 18.08 -20.78 -6.45
CA THR A 286 17.62 -19.41 -6.21
C THR A 286 16.67 -18.90 -7.31
N LYS A 287 16.91 -19.30 -8.57
CA LYS A 287 16.04 -18.96 -9.71
C LYS A 287 14.64 -19.58 -9.63
N ARG A 288 14.48 -20.71 -8.91
CA ARG A 288 13.24 -21.50 -8.83
C ARG A 288 12.26 -21.00 -7.76
N ILE A 289 12.71 -20.18 -6.81
CA ILE A 289 11.89 -19.65 -5.71
C ILE A 289 11.03 -18.46 -6.17
N MET A 290 11.48 -17.73 -7.20
CA MET A 290 10.75 -16.57 -7.73
C MET A 290 9.47 -16.93 -8.50
N THR A 291 9.28 -18.19 -8.89
CA THR A 291 8.11 -18.64 -9.68
C THR A 291 6.88 -19.01 -8.83
N GLY A 292 6.99 -19.12 -7.50
CA GLY A 292 5.87 -19.55 -6.64
C GLY A 292 5.00 -18.43 -6.06
N VAL A 293 5.36 -17.15 -6.29
CA VAL A 293 4.54 -15.99 -5.88
C VAL A 293 3.46 -15.68 -6.93
N THR A 294 3.68 -16.09 -8.17
CA THR A 294 2.75 -16.00 -9.30
C THR A 294 1.49 -16.85 -9.11
N ASP A 295 1.60 -18.00 -8.44
CA ASP A 295 0.51 -18.99 -8.30
C ASP A 295 -0.77 -18.45 -7.63
N ILE A 296 -0.66 -17.51 -6.68
CA ILE A 296 -1.84 -16.95 -5.99
C ILE A 296 -2.60 -15.97 -6.91
N PHE A 297 -1.88 -15.21 -7.72
CA PHE A 297 -2.49 -14.31 -8.69
C PHE A 297 -3.12 -15.09 -9.84
N GLU A 298 -2.49 -16.19 -10.29
CA GLU A 298 -3.02 -17.13 -11.27
C GLU A 298 -4.31 -17.84 -10.80
N VAL A 299 -4.43 -18.17 -9.51
CA VAL A 299 -5.66 -18.76 -8.95
C VAL A 299 -6.82 -17.75 -8.95
N LEU A 300 -6.57 -16.51 -8.52
CA LEU A 300 -7.57 -15.43 -8.57
C LEU A 300 -7.96 -15.08 -10.02
N GLU A 301 -7.02 -15.22 -10.95
CA GLU A 301 -7.23 -15.08 -12.40
C GLU A 301 -8.13 -16.20 -12.95
N ARG A 302 -7.85 -17.46 -12.59
CA ARG A 302 -8.63 -18.63 -12.99
C ARG A 302 -10.08 -18.58 -12.51
N GLU A 303 -10.32 -17.99 -11.33
CA GLU A 303 -11.66 -17.83 -10.76
C GLU A 303 -12.43 -16.64 -11.35
N GLY A 304 -11.80 -15.81 -12.19
CA GLY A 304 -12.45 -14.70 -12.88
C GLY A 304 -12.96 -13.58 -11.94
N GLU A 305 -12.51 -13.55 -10.69
CA GLU A 305 -12.89 -12.53 -9.70
C GLU A 305 -12.56 -11.11 -10.19
N TYR A 306 -11.49 -10.95 -10.99
CA TYR A 306 -11.13 -9.68 -11.62
C TYR A 306 -12.17 -9.16 -12.63
N GLN A 307 -12.88 -10.04 -13.33
CA GLN A 307 -13.85 -9.66 -14.37
C GLN A 307 -15.20 -9.24 -13.79
N ARG A 308 -15.55 -9.71 -12.59
CA ARG A 308 -16.78 -9.32 -11.88
C ARG A 308 -16.76 -7.86 -11.44
N MET A 309 -15.57 -7.27 -11.36
CA MET A 309 -15.25 -5.94 -10.86
C MET A 309 -15.19 -4.83 -11.92
N ALA A 310 -15.74 -5.07 -13.12
CA ALA A 310 -15.92 -4.06 -14.14
C ALA A 310 -16.97 -3.04 -13.68
N ASP A 311 -16.59 -2.14 -12.77
CA ASP A 311 -17.38 -0.97 -12.44
C ASP A 311 -17.45 -0.10 -13.69
N GLU A 312 -18.52 -0.27 -14.47
CA GLU A 312 -18.87 0.55 -15.63
C GLU A 312 -18.73 2.06 -15.30
N GLN A 313 -19.02 2.44 -14.04
CA GLN A 313 -18.86 3.79 -13.50
C GLN A 313 -17.40 4.19 -13.26
N TYR A 314 -16.53 3.28 -12.81
CA TYR A 314 -15.09 3.54 -12.69
C TYR A 314 -14.47 3.66 -14.08
N ASP A 315 -14.82 2.78 -15.00
CA ASP A 315 -14.33 2.85 -16.38
C ASP A 315 -14.85 4.12 -17.07
N GLN A 316 -16.10 4.52 -16.84
CA GLN A 316 -16.63 5.82 -17.28
C GLN A 316 -15.90 6.99 -16.61
N TYR A 317 -15.56 6.90 -15.33
CA TYR A 317 -14.82 7.94 -14.62
C TYR A 317 -13.37 8.04 -15.10
N GLN A 318 -12.70 6.91 -15.35
CA GLN A 318 -11.38 6.86 -15.95
C GLN A 318 -11.41 7.38 -17.39
N GLN A 319 -12.38 6.99 -18.21
CA GLN A 319 -12.59 7.54 -19.55
C GLN A 319 -12.85 9.05 -19.51
N TYR A 320 -13.60 9.51 -18.50
CA TYR A 320 -13.84 10.93 -18.30
C TYR A 320 -12.58 11.69 -17.91
N LEU A 321 -11.82 11.19 -16.93
CA LEU A 321 -10.53 11.76 -16.51
C LEU A 321 -9.55 11.77 -17.67
N GLN A 322 -9.45 10.66 -18.41
CA GLN A 322 -8.65 10.53 -19.61
C GLN A 322 -9.05 11.55 -20.68
N ARG A 323 -10.35 11.76 -20.93
CA ARG A 323 -10.82 12.79 -21.88
C ARG A 323 -10.46 14.20 -21.42
N VAL A 324 -10.52 14.47 -20.12
CA VAL A 324 -10.08 15.76 -19.55
C VAL A 324 -8.56 15.93 -19.70
N ASP A 325 -7.79 14.86 -19.50
CA ASP A 325 -6.33 14.86 -19.64
C ASP A 325 -5.90 15.04 -21.10
N GLU A 326 -6.55 14.35 -22.05
CA GLU A 326 -6.34 14.54 -23.49
C GLU A 326 -6.64 15.99 -23.89
N LEU A 327 -7.79 16.55 -23.50
CA LEU A 327 -8.15 17.94 -23.76
C LEU A 327 -7.15 18.94 -23.14
N THR A 328 -6.60 18.59 -21.98
CA THR A 328 -5.60 19.42 -21.30
C THR A 328 -4.25 19.33 -22.01
N ALA A 329 -3.83 18.14 -22.45
CA ALA A 329 -2.62 17.94 -23.23
C ALA A 329 -2.67 18.66 -24.59
N PHE A 330 -3.80 18.62 -25.30
CA PHE A 330 -4.01 19.35 -26.54
C PHE A 330 -4.00 20.89 -26.35
N ALA A 331 -4.43 21.39 -25.19
CA ALA A 331 -4.34 22.81 -24.87
C ALA A 331 -2.90 23.30 -24.59
N PHE A 332 -1.94 22.38 -24.40
CA PHE A 332 -0.53 22.70 -24.19
C PHE A 332 0.37 22.42 -25.40
N ASP A 333 -0.18 21.90 -26.50
CA ASP A 333 0.52 21.73 -27.79
C ASP A 333 -0.10 22.63 -28.87
N GLU A 334 0.41 23.86 -29.00
CA GLU A 334 -0.01 24.86 -29.99
C GLU A 334 0.03 24.34 -31.45
N SER A 335 0.81 23.29 -31.73
CA SER A 335 0.98 22.75 -33.08
C SER A 335 -0.24 21.96 -33.59
N GLN A 336 -1.15 21.56 -32.70
CA GLN A 336 -2.32 20.73 -33.03
C GLN A 336 -3.63 21.52 -33.13
N TRP A 337 -3.61 22.82 -32.77
CA TRP A 337 -4.78 23.72 -32.82
C TRP A 337 -5.48 23.79 -34.21
N PRO A 338 -4.77 23.77 -35.36
CA PRO A 338 -5.42 23.84 -36.68
C PRO A 338 -6.29 22.63 -37.02
N ALA A 339 -5.95 21.43 -36.51
CA ALA A 339 -6.73 20.22 -36.73
C ALA A 339 -8.07 20.24 -35.98
N PHE A 340 -8.11 20.93 -34.83
CA PHE A 340 -9.32 21.10 -34.02
C PHE A 340 -10.31 22.09 -34.65
N VAL A 341 -9.83 23.20 -35.21
CA VAL A 341 -10.71 24.20 -35.86
C VAL A 341 -11.17 23.73 -37.26
N GLY A 342 -10.34 22.97 -37.97
CA GLY A 342 -10.68 22.42 -39.29
C GLY A 342 -11.79 21.35 -39.26
N ALA A 343 -11.90 20.57 -38.18
CA ALA A 343 -12.93 19.54 -38.05
C ALA A 343 -14.32 20.09 -37.71
N ALA A 344 -14.43 21.37 -37.29
CA ALA A 344 -15.69 22.01 -36.95
C ALA A 344 -16.37 22.74 -38.13
N HIS A 345 -15.72 22.83 -39.30
CA HIS A 345 -16.20 23.60 -40.44
C HIS A 345 -16.61 22.77 -41.68
N ASP A 346 -16.51 21.44 -41.64
CA ASP A 346 -16.96 20.56 -42.73
C ASP A 346 -18.25 19.80 -42.36
N VAL A 347 -19.34 20.55 -42.21
CA VAL A 347 -20.69 19.99 -42.42
C VAL A 347 -21.51 21.06 -43.14
N GLY A 348 -21.78 20.82 -44.42
CA GLY A 348 -22.61 21.68 -45.25
C GLY A 348 -24.06 21.76 -44.79
N ASP A 349 -24.68 22.89 -45.11
CA ASP A 349 -26.11 23.20 -45.22
C ASP A 349 -27.11 22.24 -44.53
N PHE A 350 -27.81 22.70 -43.49
CA PHE A 350 -29.23 23.08 -43.57
C PHE A 350 -29.79 23.55 -42.22
N ASP A 351 -30.41 24.72 -42.30
CA ASP A 351 -31.55 25.27 -41.57
C ASP A 351 -31.51 25.66 -40.08
N SER A 352 -32.21 26.76 -39.90
CA SER A 352 -32.30 27.69 -38.80
C SER A 352 -33.30 27.27 -37.71
N SER A 353 -33.14 27.90 -36.55
CA SER A 353 -34.02 27.94 -35.38
C SER A 353 -33.92 26.76 -34.39
N LEU A 354 -33.35 27.06 -33.23
CA LEU A 354 -34.00 26.82 -31.94
C LEU A 354 -33.27 27.58 -30.84
N ASP A 355 -33.92 28.67 -30.46
CA ASP A 355 -33.76 29.44 -29.21
C ASP A 355 -33.97 28.57 -27.96
N LEU A 356 -33.66 29.20 -26.80
CA LEU A 356 -34.00 28.88 -25.40
C LEU A 356 -32.78 28.39 -24.61
N CYS A 357 -32.19 29.13 -23.64
CA CYS A 357 -32.80 29.99 -22.62
C CYS A 357 -34.03 29.38 -21.96
N GLN A 358 -33.80 28.38 -21.11
CA GLN A 358 -34.36 28.27 -19.76
C GLN A 358 -33.57 27.26 -18.93
#